data_AF-A0A2R8C7J4-F1
#
_entry.id   AF-A0A2R8C7J4-F1
#
_cell.length_a   1.000
_cell.length_b   1.000
_cell.length_c   1.000
_cell.angle_alpha   90.00
_cell.angle_beta   90.00
_cell.angle_gamma   90.00
#
_symmetry.space_group_name_H-M   'P 1'
#
loop_
_entity.id
_entity.type
_entity.pdbx_description
1 polymer ?
#
loop_
_entity_poly.entity_id
_entity_poly.type
_entity_poly.pdbx_seq_one_letter_code
_entity_poly.pdbx_strand_id
1 'polypeptide(L)'
;MIKQLLASHPLDFERETTTLERLVRAQHYGLPTRLLDVTRNPLVALFFACKTKTQSDEREATGEVIIFNPTESRLKYFDSDTVSCLANLSLLPEVQKSNIHDHILRTYECASERNQDDEEEFAADWIIKFNDDPDVEKLCQLVSLERPGFEKRINPRDLANVFAVVPRKLNNRLVAQDGEFLVYGLPFEPNEHFFVDNVEIQEIYISGSKKSQILDELKELTISKENLFPEIDNTAEFIATNFS
;
A
#
# COMPACT_ATOMS: atom_id res chain seq x y z
N MET A 1 17.05 -4.01 -2.54
CA MET A 1 16.92 -3.12 -1.37
C MET A 1 16.46 -3.87 -0.13
N ILE A 2 15.21 -4.37 -0.06
CA ILE A 2 14.70 -5.03 1.15
C ILE A 2 15.53 -6.26 1.60
N LYS A 3 16.03 -7.07 0.66
CA LYS A 3 16.94 -8.19 0.97
C LYS A 3 18.23 -7.74 1.68
N GLN A 4 18.76 -6.56 1.35
CA GLN A 4 19.94 -6.01 2.02
C GLN A 4 19.60 -5.56 3.44
N LEU A 5 18.45 -4.91 3.64
CA LEU A 5 18.00 -4.50 4.97
C LEU A 5 17.80 -5.71 5.89
N LEU A 6 17.15 -6.76 5.39
CA LEU A 6 16.94 -8.03 6.11
C LEU A 6 18.27 -8.72 6.45
N ALA A 7 19.26 -8.69 5.56
CA ALA A 7 20.57 -9.28 5.80
C ALA A 7 21.38 -8.49 6.85
N SER A 8 21.25 -7.17 6.87
CA SER A 8 21.98 -6.30 7.81
C SER A 8 21.37 -6.30 9.22
N HIS A 9 20.05 -6.40 9.34
CA HIS A 9 19.33 -6.30 10.62
C HIS A 9 18.31 -7.43 10.81
N PRO A 10 18.71 -8.71 10.83
CA PRO A 10 17.77 -9.84 10.84
C PRO A 10 16.88 -9.89 12.08
N LEU A 11 17.41 -9.49 13.24
CA LEU A 11 16.68 -9.47 14.52
C LEU A 11 15.49 -8.47 14.47
N ASP A 12 15.66 -7.40 13.70
CA ASP A 12 14.61 -6.42 13.44
C ASP A 12 13.60 -6.91 12.41
N PHE A 13 13.57 -8.18 12.02
CA PHE A 13 12.51 -8.70 11.14
C PHE A 13 11.98 -10.07 11.59
N GLU A 14 12.30 -10.50 12.81
CA GLU A 14 11.90 -11.82 13.33
C GLU A 14 10.39 -12.01 13.45
N ARG A 15 9.63 -10.92 13.66
CA ARG A 15 8.17 -10.97 13.81
C ARG A 15 7.45 -10.94 12.46
N GLU A 16 8.13 -10.50 11.42
CA GLU A 16 7.61 -10.29 10.08
C GLU A 16 7.73 -11.57 9.24
N THR A 17 6.62 -12.29 9.18
CA THR A 17 6.51 -13.59 8.50
C THR A 17 6.32 -13.44 6.99
N THR A 18 5.56 -12.43 6.56
CA THR A 18 5.24 -12.20 5.15
C THR A 18 6.06 -11.04 4.55
N THR A 19 6.13 -11.00 3.22
CA THR A 19 6.79 -9.90 2.51
C THR A 19 6.09 -8.56 2.74
N LEU A 20 4.75 -8.55 2.86
CA LEU A 20 3.99 -7.35 3.22
C LEU A 20 4.45 -6.78 4.56
N GLU A 21 4.51 -7.60 5.60
CA GLU A 21 4.91 -7.18 6.96
C GLU A 21 6.35 -6.61 6.94
N ARG A 22 7.25 -7.23 6.19
CA ARG A 22 8.62 -6.72 6.00
C ARG A 22 8.65 -5.37 5.27
N LEU A 23 7.79 -5.17 4.27
CA LEU A 23 7.68 -3.89 3.57
C LEU A 23 7.14 -2.79 4.48
N VAL A 24 6.11 -3.07 5.28
CA VAL A 24 5.56 -2.13 6.27
C VAL A 24 6.66 -1.69 7.25
N ARG A 25 7.44 -2.64 7.77
CA ARG A 25 8.56 -2.32 8.67
C ARG A 25 9.70 -1.59 7.97
N ALA A 26 10.03 -1.92 6.72
CA ALA A 26 11.02 -1.19 5.95
C ALA A 26 10.60 0.27 5.70
N GLN A 27 9.33 0.51 5.38
CA GLN A 27 8.76 1.86 5.17
C GLN A 27 8.81 2.69 6.45
N HIS A 28 8.62 2.07 7.61
CA HIS A 28 8.79 2.73 8.90
C HIS A 28 10.20 3.35 9.06
N TYR A 29 11.24 2.68 8.53
CA TYR A 29 12.61 3.20 8.49
C TYR A 29 12.93 4.05 7.25
N GLY A 30 11.93 4.46 6.48
CA GLY A 30 12.08 5.37 5.34
C GLY A 30 12.52 4.72 4.03
N LEU A 31 12.50 3.38 3.92
CA LEU A 31 12.76 2.74 2.62
C LEU A 31 11.57 2.94 1.68
N PRO A 32 11.80 3.25 0.39
CA PRO A 32 10.73 3.27 -0.59
C PRO A 32 10.14 1.86 -0.77
N THR A 33 8.81 1.79 -0.75
CA THR A 33 8.05 0.55 -0.98
C THR A 33 6.89 0.81 -1.93
N ARG A 34 6.16 -0.24 -2.31
CA ARG A 34 4.93 -0.14 -3.12
C ARG A 34 3.69 0.20 -2.27
N LEU A 35 3.89 0.56 -1.00
CA LEU A 35 2.82 0.84 -0.04
C LEU A 35 2.66 2.35 0.10
N LEU A 36 1.42 2.82 0.12
CA LEU A 36 1.07 4.17 0.55
C LEU A 36 0.35 4.08 1.89
N ASP A 37 0.87 4.80 2.89
CA ASP A 37 0.25 4.93 4.20
C ASP A 37 -1.12 5.63 4.07
N VAL A 38 -2.18 4.99 4.54
CA VAL A 38 -3.52 5.59 4.69
C VAL A 38 -4.05 5.32 6.10
N THR A 39 -5.13 5.99 6.50
CA THR A 39 -5.76 5.76 7.81
C THR A 39 -7.25 5.58 7.64
N ARG A 40 -7.82 4.66 8.42
CA ARG A 40 -9.28 4.48 8.51
C ARG A 40 -9.94 5.51 9.44
N ASN A 41 -9.15 6.26 10.20
CA ASN A 41 -9.65 7.25 11.14
C ASN A 41 -9.62 8.66 10.51
N PRO A 42 -10.80 9.26 10.20
CA PRO A 42 -10.86 10.54 9.51
C PRO A 42 -10.24 11.68 10.33
N LEU A 43 -10.23 11.58 11.65
CA LEU A 43 -9.62 12.60 12.52
C LEU A 43 -8.09 12.51 12.51
N VAL A 44 -7.53 11.31 12.34
CA VAL A 44 -6.08 11.13 12.11
C VAL A 44 -5.68 11.69 10.74
N ALA A 45 -6.50 11.47 9.70
CA ALA A 45 -6.27 12.09 8.39
C ALA A 45 -6.30 13.61 8.48
N LEU A 46 -7.31 14.17 9.16
CA LEU A 46 -7.44 15.60 9.41
C LEU A 46 -6.24 16.16 10.18
N PHE A 47 -5.75 15.45 11.20
CA PHE A 47 -4.54 15.84 11.93
C PHE A 47 -3.35 16.00 10.99
N PHE A 48 -3.09 15.01 10.11
CA PHE A 48 -1.98 15.08 9.16
C PHE A 48 -2.16 16.21 8.14
N ALA A 49 -3.39 16.44 7.65
CA ALA A 49 -3.70 17.54 6.73
C ALA A 49 -3.50 18.94 7.35
N CYS A 50 -3.65 19.06 8.68
CA CYS A 50 -3.42 20.30 9.41
C CYS A 50 -1.99 20.49 9.93
N LYS A 51 -1.24 19.40 10.17
CA LYS A 51 0.09 19.44 10.82
C LYS A 51 1.22 19.92 9.90
N THR A 52 1.08 19.81 8.58
CA THR A 52 2.17 19.99 7.61
C THR A 52 2.96 21.28 7.89
N LYS A 53 4.28 21.12 8.11
CA LYS A 53 5.22 22.22 8.37
C LYS A 53 6.02 22.47 7.10
N THR A 54 5.68 23.48 6.32
CA THR A 54 6.57 23.96 5.26
C THR A 54 7.18 25.29 5.70
N GLN A 55 8.48 25.46 5.45
CA GLN A 55 9.35 26.43 6.11
C GLN A 55 9.15 27.90 5.64
N SER A 56 8.03 28.24 5.03
CA SER A 56 7.78 29.58 4.48
C SER A 56 6.31 29.97 4.60
N ASP A 57 5.98 30.80 5.61
CA ASP A 57 4.75 31.62 5.72
C ASP A 57 3.40 30.92 5.43
N GLU A 58 3.14 29.77 6.05
CA GLU A 58 2.00 28.89 5.70
C GLU A 58 0.78 28.89 6.61
N ARG A 59 0.54 29.92 7.41
CA ARG A 59 -0.77 30.02 8.10
C ARG A 59 -1.95 30.09 7.10
N GLU A 60 -1.69 30.22 5.81
CA GLU A 60 -2.69 30.29 4.73
C GLU A 60 -2.74 29.09 3.77
N ALA A 61 -1.76 28.17 3.77
CA ALA A 61 -1.76 27.05 2.83
C ALA A 61 -2.93 26.08 3.11
N THR A 62 -3.75 25.80 2.08
CA THR A 62 -4.88 24.86 2.18
C THR A 62 -4.38 23.45 2.47
N GLY A 63 -4.95 22.79 3.48
CA GLY A 63 -4.76 21.37 3.72
C GLY A 63 -5.76 20.56 2.91
N GLU A 64 -5.48 19.27 2.72
CA GLU A 64 -6.32 18.39 1.92
C GLU A 64 -6.42 17.02 2.60
N VAL A 65 -7.65 16.48 2.64
CA VAL A 65 -7.94 15.10 3.02
C VAL A 65 -8.52 14.41 1.79
N ILE A 66 -7.83 13.35 1.36
CA ILE A 66 -8.24 12.52 0.23
C ILE A 66 -8.87 11.25 0.79
N ILE A 67 -10.11 10.99 0.43
CA ILE A 67 -10.89 9.82 0.84
C ILE A 67 -10.90 8.83 -0.30
N PHE A 68 -10.37 7.64 -0.05
CA PHE A 68 -10.44 6.51 -0.98
C PHE A 68 -11.61 5.62 -0.60
N ASN A 69 -12.50 5.36 -1.56
CA ASN A 69 -13.65 4.46 -1.38
C ASN A 69 -13.44 3.17 -2.19
N PRO A 70 -12.64 2.21 -1.69
CA PRO A 70 -12.44 0.94 -2.37
C PRO A 70 -13.74 0.12 -2.37
N THR A 71 -14.03 -0.56 -3.49
CA THR A 71 -15.09 -1.58 -3.52
C THR A 71 -14.71 -2.78 -2.66
N GLU A 72 -15.67 -3.63 -2.28
CA GLU A 72 -15.39 -4.83 -1.47
C GLU A 72 -14.34 -5.74 -2.11
N SER A 73 -14.32 -5.84 -3.45
CA SER A 73 -13.32 -6.62 -4.18
C SER A 73 -11.89 -6.07 -4.03
N ARG A 74 -11.76 -4.76 -3.76
CA ARG A 74 -10.50 -4.01 -3.61
C ARG A 74 -10.03 -3.88 -2.17
N LEU A 75 -10.87 -4.22 -1.20
CA LEU A 75 -10.49 -4.33 0.19
C LEU A 75 -9.98 -5.75 0.46
N LYS A 76 -8.69 -5.88 0.78
CA LYS A 76 -8.05 -7.15 1.11
C LYS A 76 -7.49 -7.10 2.53
N TYR A 77 -7.34 -8.28 3.12
CA TYR A 77 -6.63 -8.43 4.38
C TYR A 77 -5.19 -8.86 4.11
N PHE A 78 -4.33 -8.69 5.13
CA PHE A 78 -2.91 -9.06 5.10
C PHE A 78 -2.63 -10.49 4.62
N ASP A 79 -3.63 -11.37 4.71
CA ASP A 79 -3.54 -12.77 4.35
C ASP A 79 -4.20 -13.13 3.00
N SER A 80 -4.41 -12.14 2.13
CA SER A 80 -4.87 -12.37 0.77
C SER A 80 -3.72 -12.78 -0.16
N ASP A 81 -3.98 -13.73 -1.06
CA ASP A 81 -3.04 -14.13 -2.11
C ASP A 81 -2.69 -12.97 -3.04
N THR A 82 -3.68 -12.14 -3.40
CA THR A 82 -3.45 -10.90 -4.17
C THR A 82 -2.40 -10.01 -3.49
N VAL A 83 -2.51 -9.84 -2.16
CA VAL A 83 -1.60 -8.98 -1.40
C VAL A 83 -0.21 -9.57 -1.33
N SER A 84 -0.10 -10.89 -1.15
CA SER A 84 1.17 -11.62 -1.23
C SER A 84 1.84 -11.46 -2.59
N CYS A 85 1.09 -11.61 -3.69
CA CYS A 85 1.61 -11.39 -5.05
C CYS A 85 2.14 -9.97 -5.23
N LEU A 86 1.35 -8.95 -4.86
CA LEU A 86 1.74 -7.54 -4.98
C LEU A 86 2.96 -7.19 -4.13
N ALA A 87 3.03 -7.68 -2.89
CA ALA A 87 4.18 -7.48 -2.02
C ALA A 87 5.45 -8.11 -2.60
N ASN A 88 5.35 -9.35 -3.11
CA ASN A 88 6.47 -10.10 -3.65
C ASN A 88 7.02 -9.54 -4.98
N LEU A 89 6.25 -8.73 -5.72
CA LEU A 89 6.80 -7.94 -6.84
C LEU A 89 7.98 -7.05 -6.41
N SER A 90 8.04 -6.63 -5.14
CA SER A 90 9.15 -5.82 -4.60
C SER A 90 10.47 -6.58 -4.48
N LEU A 91 10.42 -7.92 -4.55
CA LEU A 91 11.60 -8.80 -4.50
C LEU A 91 12.16 -9.13 -5.88
N LEU A 92 11.43 -8.84 -6.94
CA LEU A 92 11.86 -9.03 -8.33
C LEU A 92 12.72 -7.85 -8.80
N PRO A 93 13.73 -8.07 -9.67
CA PRO A 93 14.41 -7.02 -10.42
C PRO A 93 13.45 -6.27 -11.35
N GLU A 94 13.76 -5.01 -11.69
CA GLU A 94 12.92 -4.20 -12.59
C GLU A 94 12.71 -4.85 -13.96
N VAL A 95 13.72 -5.54 -14.49
CA VAL A 95 13.60 -6.25 -15.78
C VAL A 95 12.49 -7.30 -15.73
N GLN A 96 12.41 -8.11 -14.66
CA GLN A 96 11.37 -9.12 -14.52
C GLN A 96 9.99 -8.47 -14.34
N LYS A 97 9.92 -7.34 -13.62
CA LYS A 97 8.66 -6.59 -13.48
C LYS A 97 8.18 -6.03 -14.82
N SER A 98 9.10 -5.52 -15.64
CA SER A 98 8.81 -5.05 -17.00
C SER A 98 8.31 -6.19 -17.89
N ASN A 99 8.96 -7.36 -17.82
CA ASN A 99 8.54 -8.53 -18.58
C ASN A 99 7.12 -8.97 -18.21
N ILE A 100 6.80 -9.00 -16.90
CA ILE A 100 5.45 -9.32 -16.41
C ILE A 100 4.44 -8.26 -16.89
N HIS A 101 4.80 -6.98 -16.81
CA HIS A 101 3.95 -5.89 -17.30
C HIS A 101 3.60 -6.08 -18.79
N ASP A 102 4.60 -6.29 -19.63
CA ASP A 102 4.38 -6.48 -21.08
C ASP A 102 3.63 -7.78 -21.37
N HIS A 103 3.82 -8.81 -20.54
CA HIS A 103 3.09 -10.07 -20.65
C HIS A 103 1.60 -9.93 -20.34
N ILE A 104 1.23 -9.08 -19.36
CA ILE A 104 -0.18 -8.74 -19.09
C ILE A 104 -0.84 -8.21 -20.37
N LEU A 105 -0.19 -7.25 -21.05
CA LEU A 105 -0.70 -6.66 -22.29
C LEU A 105 -0.85 -7.70 -23.41
N ARG A 106 0.22 -8.44 -23.70
CA ARG A 106 0.21 -9.46 -24.77
C ARG A 106 -0.85 -10.53 -24.54
N THR A 107 -1.00 -11.00 -23.31
CA THR A 107 -1.96 -12.07 -22.98
C THR A 107 -3.39 -11.58 -22.97
N TYR A 108 -3.62 -10.32 -22.57
CA TYR A 108 -4.93 -9.67 -22.66
C TYR A 108 -5.38 -9.58 -24.13
N GLU A 109 -4.52 -9.04 -25.00
CA GLU A 109 -4.78 -8.95 -26.45
C GLU A 109 -5.08 -10.33 -27.04
N CYS A 110 -4.23 -11.33 -26.77
CA CYS A 110 -4.39 -12.69 -27.27
C CYS A 110 -5.66 -13.41 -26.77
N ALA A 111 -6.16 -13.09 -25.58
CA ALA A 111 -7.40 -13.64 -25.06
C ALA A 111 -8.62 -12.91 -25.67
N SER A 112 -8.51 -11.59 -25.85
CA SER A 112 -9.59 -10.75 -26.38
C SER A 112 -9.91 -11.06 -27.84
N GLU A 113 -8.92 -11.47 -28.63
CA GLU A 113 -9.12 -11.86 -30.03
C GLU A 113 -9.91 -13.18 -30.18
N ARG A 114 -9.85 -14.07 -29.18
CA ARG A 114 -10.41 -15.43 -29.26
C ARG A 114 -11.80 -15.56 -28.67
N ASN A 115 -12.11 -14.79 -27.62
CA ASN A 115 -13.28 -14.98 -26.78
C ASN A 115 -14.11 -13.69 -26.67
N GLN A 116 -14.46 -13.08 -27.81
CA GLN A 116 -15.10 -11.76 -27.85
C GLN A 116 -16.50 -11.73 -27.22
N ASP A 117 -17.19 -12.87 -27.15
CA ASP A 117 -18.59 -12.97 -26.72
C ASP A 117 -18.79 -13.75 -25.40
N ASP A 118 -17.72 -14.25 -24.76
CA ASP A 118 -17.79 -15.01 -23.50
C ASP A 118 -16.75 -14.50 -22.49
N GLU A 119 -17.22 -13.73 -21.49
CA GLU A 119 -16.38 -13.13 -20.45
C GLU A 119 -15.73 -14.16 -19.53
N GLU A 120 -16.39 -15.29 -19.26
CA GLU A 120 -15.85 -16.34 -18.39
C GLU A 120 -14.72 -17.10 -19.10
N GLU A 121 -14.92 -17.46 -20.36
CA GLU A 121 -13.91 -18.11 -21.19
C GLU A 121 -12.72 -17.18 -21.44
N PHE A 122 -12.97 -15.89 -21.70
CA PHE A 122 -11.93 -14.86 -21.77
C PHE A 122 -11.09 -14.82 -20.47
N ALA A 123 -11.73 -14.71 -19.32
CA ALA A 123 -11.03 -14.62 -18.04
C ALA A 123 -10.20 -15.88 -17.75
N ALA A 124 -10.76 -17.06 -18.02
CA ALA A 124 -10.06 -18.32 -17.83
C ALA A 124 -8.83 -18.44 -18.76
N ASP A 125 -8.98 -18.15 -20.05
CA ASP A 125 -7.88 -18.21 -21.02
C ASP A 125 -6.78 -17.19 -20.70
N TRP A 126 -7.17 -15.96 -20.31
CA TRP A 126 -6.22 -14.93 -19.92
C TRP A 126 -5.38 -15.36 -18.71
N ILE A 127 -6.02 -15.89 -17.67
CA ILE A 127 -5.34 -16.42 -16.48
C ILE A 127 -4.38 -17.56 -16.85
N ILE A 128 -4.82 -18.51 -17.68
CA ILE A 128 -4.00 -19.67 -18.08
C ILE A 128 -2.74 -19.20 -18.83
N LYS A 129 -2.90 -18.36 -19.86
CA LYS A 129 -1.78 -17.85 -20.66
C LYS A 129 -0.85 -16.95 -19.84
N PHE A 130 -1.41 -16.14 -18.95
CA PHE A 130 -0.62 -15.25 -18.11
C PHE A 130 0.31 -16.03 -17.17
N ASN A 131 -0.18 -17.12 -16.58
CA ASN A 131 0.62 -17.94 -15.66
C ASN A 131 1.65 -18.85 -16.36
N ASP A 132 1.59 -19.00 -17.69
CA ASP A 132 2.57 -19.71 -18.50
C ASP A 132 3.73 -18.79 -18.95
N ASP A 133 4.35 -18.11 -17.98
CA ASP A 133 5.52 -17.25 -18.20
C ASP A 133 6.59 -17.48 -17.12
N PRO A 134 7.89 -17.56 -17.47
CA PRO A 134 8.96 -17.83 -16.51
C PRO A 134 9.08 -16.80 -15.39
N ASP A 135 8.83 -15.51 -15.66
CA ASP A 135 8.91 -14.45 -14.66
C ASP A 135 7.68 -14.45 -13.74
N VAL A 136 6.50 -14.80 -14.28
CA VAL A 136 5.28 -15.04 -13.48
C VAL A 136 5.46 -16.29 -12.61
N GLU A 137 6.04 -17.37 -13.13
CA GLU A 137 6.36 -18.54 -12.31
C GLU A 137 7.36 -18.17 -11.19
N LYS A 138 8.32 -17.28 -11.47
CA LYS A 138 9.24 -16.82 -10.44
C LYS A 138 8.53 -16.07 -9.31
N LEU A 139 7.54 -15.23 -9.65
CA LEU A 139 6.69 -14.57 -8.66
C LEU A 139 5.92 -15.60 -7.83
N CYS A 140 5.28 -16.58 -8.48
CA CYS A 140 4.57 -17.67 -7.81
C CYS A 140 5.47 -18.43 -6.83
N GLN A 141 6.73 -18.70 -7.20
CA GLN A 141 7.69 -19.34 -6.29
C GLN A 141 7.96 -18.51 -5.04
N LEU A 142 8.12 -17.19 -5.19
CA LEU A 142 8.35 -16.29 -4.04
C LEU A 142 7.14 -16.27 -3.10
N VAL A 143 5.92 -16.20 -3.66
CA VAL A 143 4.68 -16.27 -2.87
C VAL A 143 4.57 -17.64 -2.19
N SER A 144 4.90 -18.72 -2.88
CA SER A 144 4.84 -20.08 -2.32
C SER A 144 5.78 -20.31 -1.15
N LEU A 145 6.91 -19.58 -1.08
CA LEU A 145 7.85 -19.64 0.05
C LEU A 145 7.24 -19.08 1.34
N GLU A 146 6.35 -18.08 1.25
CA GLU A 146 5.61 -17.55 2.41
C GLU A 146 4.24 -18.24 2.61
N ARG A 147 3.66 -18.78 1.53
CA ARG A 147 2.34 -19.44 1.52
C ARG A 147 2.43 -20.82 0.83
N PRO A 148 2.71 -21.89 1.58
CA PRO A 148 2.83 -23.23 0.99
C PRO A 148 1.58 -23.75 0.27
N GLY A 149 0.40 -23.23 0.61
CA GLY A 149 -0.88 -23.59 -0.03
C GLY A 149 -1.26 -22.70 -1.23
N PHE A 150 -0.38 -21.81 -1.68
CA PHE A 150 -0.68 -20.91 -2.79
C PHE A 150 -0.86 -21.66 -4.11
N GLU A 151 -2.00 -21.44 -4.76
CA GLU A 151 -2.26 -21.98 -6.11
C GLU A 151 -1.60 -21.08 -7.16
N LYS A 152 -0.86 -21.68 -8.10
CA LYS A 152 -0.19 -20.97 -9.21
C LYS A 152 -1.20 -20.48 -10.27
N ARG A 153 -2.12 -19.61 -9.86
CA ARG A 153 -3.20 -19.06 -10.67
C ARG A 153 -3.37 -17.58 -10.32
N ILE A 154 -2.35 -16.78 -10.61
CA ILE A 154 -2.40 -15.33 -10.43
C ILE A 154 -3.39 -14.74 -11.44
N ASN A 155 -4.32 -13.92 -10.96
CA ASN A 155 -5.13 -13.09 -11.84
C ASN A 155 -4.29 -11.89 -12.32
N PRO A 156 -4.03 -11.72 -13.62
CA PRO A 156 -3.25 -10.59 -14.14
C PRO A 156 -3.85 -9.23 -13.77
N ARG A 157 -5.19 -9.14 -13.66
CA ARG A 157 -5.89 -7.92 -13.23
C ARG A 157 -5.46 -7.50 -11.82
N ASP A 158 -5.19 -8.44 -10.93
CA ASP A 158 -4.74 -8.12 -9.57
C ASP A 158 -3.37 -7.42 -9.57
N LEU A 159 -2.47 -7.81 -10.48
CA LEU A 159 -1.15 -7.19 -10.57
C LEU A 159 -1.17 -5.82 -11.24
N ALA A 160 -2.23 -5.46 -11.97
CA ALA A 160 -2.36 -4.18 -12.64
C ALA A 160 -3.01 -3.08 -11.79
N ASN A 161 -3.52 -3.44 -10.60
CA ASN A 161 -4.42 -2.57 -9.84
C ASN A 161 -3.93 -2.25 -8.44
N VAL A 162 -4.62 -1.28 -7.82
CA VAL A 162 -4.38 -0.84 -6.44
C VAL A 162 -5.41 -1.45 -5.51
N PHE A 163 -4.95 -1.95 -4.36
CA PHE A 163 -5.80 -2.56 -3.34
C PHE A 163 -5.61 -1.87 -2.00
N ALA A 164 -6.73 -1.64 -1.30
CA ALA A 164 -6.70 -1.26 0.11
C ALA A 164 -6.47 -2.50 0.96
N VAL A 165 -5.50 -2.44 1.85
CA VAL A 165 -5.05 -3.58 2.65
C VAL A 165 -5.15 -3.27 4.12
N VAL A 166 -5.87 -4.13 4.84
CA VAL A 166 -5.92 -4.15 6.30
C VAL A 166 -4.74 -4.98 6.82
N PRO A 167 -3.69 -4.34 7.37
CA PRO A 167 -2.49 -5.04 7.84
C PRO A 167 -2.71 -5.70 9.21
N ARG A 168 -1.85 -6.66 9.56
CA ARG A 168 -1.65 -6.99 10.98
C ARG A 168 -1.00 -5.81 11.69
N LYS A 169 -1.56 -5.42 12.82
CA LYS A 169 -1.09 -4.28 13.62
C LYS A 169 0.14 -4.67 14.46
N LEU A 170 1.28 -4.86 13.81
CA LEU A 170 2.52 -5.35 14.44
C LEU A 170 3.35 -4.26 15.15
N ASN A 171 3.07 -2.98 14.88
CA ASN A 171 3.72 -1.83 15.52
C ASN A 171 2.66 -0.92 16.17
N ASN A 172 2.97 -0.40 17.36
CA ASN A 172 2.19 0.58 18.10
C ASN A 172 1.86 1.84 17.27
N ARG A 173 2.76 2.32 16.40
CA ARG A 173 2.47 3.45 15.48
C ARG A 173 1.28 3.12 14.57
N LEU A 174 1.27 1.91 13.99
CA LEU A 174 0.22 1.47 13.08
C LEU A 174 -1.13 1.26 13.80
N VAL A 175 -1.08 0.86 15.08
CA VAL A 175 -2.25 0.80 15.96
C VAL A 175 -2.77 2.21 16.23
N ALA A 176 -1.92 3.11 16.72
CA ALA A 176 -2.31 4.45 17.13
C ALA A 176 -2.87 5.31 15.99
N GLN A 177 -2.36 5.10 14.77
CA GLN A 177 -2.79 5.84 13.57
C GLN A 177 -4.01 5.22 12.89
N ASP A 178 -4.56 4.10 13.40
CA ASP A 178 -5.51 3.26 12.66
C ASP A 178 -5.05 3.00 11.22
N GLY A 179 -3.74 2.77 11.04
CA GLY A 179 -3.10 2.82 9.73
C GLY A 179 -3.38 1.60 8.87
N GLU A 180 -3.72 1.83 7.62
CA GLU A 180 -3.92 0.86 6.56
C GLU A 180 -3.00 1.21 5.39
N PHE A 181 -3.00 0.39 4.35
CA PHE A 181 -2.13 0.62 3.20
C PHE A 181 -2.89 0.53 1.90
N LEU A 182 -2.55 1.39 0.94
CA LEU A 182 -2.78 1.09 -0.47
C LEU A 182 -1.55 0.37 -1.02
N VAL A 183 -1.74 -0.77 -1.66
CA VAL A 183 -0.68 -1.56 -2.28
C VAL A 183 -0.78 -1.45 -3.78
N TYR A 184 0.27 -0.94 -4.42
CA TYR A 184 0.29 -0.67 -5.84
C TYR A 184 0.83 -1.86 -6.65
N GLY A 185 0.04 -2.25 -7.64
CA GLY A 185 0.43 -3.12 -8.73
C GLY A 185 1.52 -2.52 -9.63
N LEU A 186 1.74 -3.17 -10.77
CA LEU A 186 2.57 -2.66 -11.85
C LEU A 186 1.92 -1.40 -12.42
N PRO A 187 2.73 -0.42 -12.86
CA PRO A 187 2.22 0.86 -13.34
C PRO A 187 1.49 0.66 -14.67
N PHE A 188 0.20 1.01 -14.71
CA PHE A 188 -0.60 1.09 -15.93
C PHE A 188 -1.39 2.39 -15.91
N GLU A 189 -1.63 2.97 -17.09
CA GLU A 189 -2.46 4.18 -17.21
C GLU A 189 -3.95 3.81 -17.13
N PRO A 190 -4.71 4.30 -16.14
CA PRO A 190 -6.11 3.88 -15.92
C PRO A 190 -7.05 4.14 -17.09
N ASN A 191 -6.74 5.13 -17.93
CA ASN A 191 -7.56 5.50 -19.08
C ASN A 191 -7.15 4.81 -20.38
N GLU A 192 -6.03 4.08 -20.39
CA GLU A 192 -5.53 3.39 -21.58
C GLU A 192 -5.82 1.88 -21.54
N HIS A 193 -6.13 1.32 -20.37
CA HIS A 193 -6.27 -0.12 -20.17
C HIS A 193 -7.54 -0.52 -19.41
N PHE A 194 -8.44 -1.27 -20.06
CA PHE A 194 -9.74 -1.68 -19.52
C PHE A 194 -9.69 -2.56 -18.25
N PHE A 195 -8.55 -3.20 -17.98
CA PHE A 195 -8.35 -4.01 -16.78
C PHE A 195 -7.89 -3.20 -15.58
N VAL A 196 -7.60 -1.91 -15.75
CA VAL A 196 -7.26 -0.99 -14.65
C VAL A 196 -8.54 -0.30 -14.19
N ASP A 197 -8.91 -0.47 -12.93
CA ASP A 197 -10.11 0.19 -12.40
C ASP A 197 -9.75 1.48 -11.69
N ASN A 198 -10.54 2.51 -11.95
CA ASN A 198 -10.46 3.77 -11.22
C ASN A 198 -10.87 3.57 -9.75
N VAL A 199 -10.11 4.18 -8.85
CA VAL A 199 -10.49 4.27 -7.43
C VAL A 199 -11.35 5.51 -7.27
N GLU A 200 -12.54 5.36 -6.68
CA GLU A 200 -13.36 6.52 -6.35
C GLU A 200 -12.68 7.33 -5.25
N ILE A 201 -12.46 8.62 -5.55
CA ILE A 201 -11.78 9.56 -4.67
C ILE A 201 -12.71 10.74 -4.37
N GLN A 202 -12.73 11.16 -3.11
CA GLN A 202 -13.37 12.40 -2.68
C GLN A 202 -12.33 13.27 -1.96
N GLU A 203 -12.39 14.57 -2.15
CA GLU A 203 -11.43 15.52 -1.58
C GLU A 203 -12.13 16.49 -0.63
N ILE A 204 -11.52 16.72 0.53
CA ILE A 204 -11.95 17.73 1.49
C ILE A 204 -10.81 18.72 1.70
N TYR A 205 -11.08 19.99 1.37
CA TYR A 205 -10.13 21.08 1.52
C TYR A 205 -10.30 21.80 2.86
N ILE A 206 -9.17 22.05 3.53
CA ILE A 206 -9.11 22.67 4.85
C ILE A 206 -8.43 24.03 4.72
N SER A 207 -9.15 25.10 5.04
CA SER A 207 -8.56 26.44 5.05
C SER A 207 -7.35 26.52 5.99
N GLY A 208 -6.24 27.08 5.51
CA GLY A 208 -5.03 27.29 6.32
C GLY A 208 -5.31 28.01 7.64
N SER A 209 -6.19 29.03 7.59
CA SER A 209 -6.60 29.83 8.76
C SER A 209 -7.26 29.01 9.88
N LYS A 210 -7.81 27.83 9.57
CA LYS A 210 -8.51 26.95 10.52
C LYS A 210 -7.63 25.83 11.08
N LYS A 211 -6.45 25.57 10.50
CA LYS A 211 -5.58 24.45 10.89
C LYS A 211 -5.20 24.48 12.37
N SER A 212 -4.82 25.63 12.91
CA SER A 212 -4.45 25.75 14.34
C SER A 212 -5.61 25.39 15.27
N GLN A 213 -6.79 25.96 15.00
CA GLN A 213 -8.00 25.67 15.78
C GLN A 213 -8.35 24.18 15.73
N ILE A 214 -8.30 23.57 14.53
CA ILE A 214 -8.57 22.14 14.35
C ILE A 214 -7.57 21.28 15.14
N LEU A 215 -6.28 21.62 15.12
CA LEU A 215 -5.27 20.88 15.87
C LEU A 215 -5.50 20.97 17.39
N ASP A 216 -5.93 22.12 17.90
CA ASP A 216 -6.27 22.29 19.31
C ASP A 216 -7.49 21.43 19.70
N GLU A 217 -8.55 21.44 18.88
CA GLU A 217 -9.74 20.59 19.07
C GLU A 217 -9.41 19.09 18.99
N LEU A 218 -8.58 18.68 18.02
CA LEU A 218 -8.12 17.29 17.90
C LEU A 218 -7.31 16.83 19.12
N LYS A 219 -6.52 17.73 19.72
CA LYS A 219 -5.76 17.44 20.93
C LYS A 219 -6.67 17.12 22.11
N GLU A 220 -7.81 17.82 22.25
CA GLU A 220 -8.83 17.50 23.27
C GLU A 220 -9.45 16.11 23.05
N LEU A 221 -9.54 15.67 21.78
CA LEU A 221 -9.96 14.33 21.38
C LEU A 221 -8.84 13.29 21.46
N THR A 222 -7.71 13.58 22.12
CA THR A 222 -6.56 12.67 22.27
C THR A 222 -5.85 12.37 20.94
N ILE A 223 -6.05 13.19 19.90
CA ILE A 223 -5.37 13.06 18.61
C ILE A 223 -4.25 14.11 18.55
N SER A 224 -3.03 13.66 18.84
CA SER A 224 -1.85 14.52 18.94
C SER A 224 -0.60 13.80 18.44
N LYS A 225 0.53 14.52 18.30
CA LYS A 225 1.80 13.89 17.86
C LYS A 225 2.21 12.77 18.82
N GLU A 226 2.00 12.97 20.12
CA GLU A 226 2.43 12.07 21.18
C GLU A 226 1.67 10.74 21.10
N ASN A 227 0.35 10.80 20.90
CA ASN A 227 -0.47 9.59 20.83
C ASN A 227 -0.30 8.86 19.50
N LEU A 228 -0.10 9.59 18.40
CA LEU A 228 0.05 9.01 17.05
C LEU A 228 1.46 8.46 16.79
N PHE A 229 2.47 8.87 17.54
CA PHE A 229 3.85 8.41 17.41
C PHE A 229 4.38 7.92 18.77
N PRO A 230 3.87 6.78 19.28
CA PRO A 230 4.12 6.30 20.65
C PRO A 230 5.52 5.66 20.84
N GLU A 231 6.40 5.79 19.87
CA GLU A 231 7.76 5.22 19.93
C GLU A 231 8.59 5.93 21.00
N ILE A 232 9.54 5.18 21.58
CA ILE A 232 10.35 5.64 22.72
C ILE A 232 11.11 6.92 22.36
N ASP A 233 11.66 6.99 21.15
CA ASP A 233 12.43 8.16 20.70
C ASP A 233 11.57 9.43 20.67
N ASN A 234 10.33 9.32 20.16
CA ASN A 234 9.37 10.43 20.12
C ASN A 234 8.89 10.82 21.53
N THR A 235 8.70 9.83 22.40
CA THR A 235 8.30 10.05 23.80
C THR A 235 9.42 10.75 24.57
N ALA A 236 10.68 10.35 24.36
CA ALA A 236 11.85 10.95 24.99
C ALA A 236 12.08 12.40 24.54
N GLU A 237 11.96 12.69 23.24
CA GLU A 237 12.01 14.05 22.68
C GLU A 237 10.96 14.96 23.35
N PHE A 238 9.75 14.46 23.53
CA PHE A 238 8.65 15.20 24.17
C PHE A 238 8.90 15.47 25.65
N ILE A 239 9.36 14.47 26.41
CA ILE A 239 9.71 14.65 27.83
C ILE A 239 10.84 15.68 27.95
N ALA A 240 11.88 15.59 27.11
CA ALA A 240 12.98 16.54 27.15
C ALA A 240 12.50 17.98 26.94
N THR A 241 11.57 18.21 26.00
CA THR A 241 11.06 19.54 25.65
C THR A 241 10.15 20.16 26.73
N ASN A 242 9.42 19.35 27.49
CA ASN A 242 8.49 19.84 28.52
C ASN A 242 9.11 19.98 29.92
N PHE A 243 10.25 19.33 30.17
CA PHE A 243 10.95 19.36 31.45
C PHE A 243 12.31 20.09 31.38
N SER A 244 12.61 20.75 30.27
CA SER A 244 13.72 21.71 30.08
C SER A 244 13.24 23.15 30.23
#